data_AF-A0A7C2GZ92-F1
#
_entry.id   AF-A0A7C2GZ92-F1
#
_cell.length_a   1.000
_cell.length_b   1.000
_cell.length_c   1.000
_cell.angle_alpha   90.00
_cell.angle_beta   90.00
_cell.angle_gamma   90.00
#
_symmetry.space_group_name_H-M   'P 1'
#
loop_
_entity.id
_entity.type
_entity.pdbx_description
1 polymer ?
#
loop_
_entity_poly.entity_id
_entity_poly.type
_entity_poly.pdbx_seq_one_letter_code
_entity_poly.pdbx_strand_id
1 'polypeptide(L)'
;MPFACALLLLLLAAPAPLAAQGSKKYAGPRPEKADVPYLLHASKLIELEKSTAAESKTKEGTLYTVSGAESPVKTPVPEPIFLFKADRLNPDRLTLYRMTVRGGSRTLYFPEGGRRRKDGPRPVFVLVTMLEPGLYRVEVNEPLEDGEYCLSPEGSNDVFCFSEY
;
A
#
# COMPACT_ATOMS: atom_id res chain seq x y z
N MET A 1 -66.84 3.29 52.72
CA MET A 1 -66.78 4.71 52.28
C MET A 1 -65.69 5.39 53.11
N PRO A 2 -64.65 6.08 52.56
CA PRO A 2 -64.19 6.29 51.17
C PRO A 2 -62.78 5.68 50.89
N PHE A 3 -62.49 5.15 49.69
CA PHE A 3 -61.79 5.80 48.56
C PHE A 3 -60.48 6.54 48.89
N ALA A 4 -59.35 6.00 48.43
CA ALA A 4 -58.22 6.76 47.85
C ALA A 4 -57.19 5.78 47.25
N CYS A 5 -57.24 5.62 45.92
CA CYS A 5 -56.20 6.10 45.00
C CYS A 5 -55.02 5.15 44.84
N ALA A 6 -55.21 4.21 43.92
CA ALA A 6 -54.12 3.66 43.12
C ALA A 6 -53.38 4.81 42.43
N LEU A 7 -52.05 4.85 42.56
CA LEU A 7 -51.23 5.54 41.57
C LEU A 7 -50.05 4.63 41.20
N LEU A 8 -50.29 3.94 40.09
CA LEU A 8 -49.33 3.22 39.27
C LEU A 8 -48.23 4.21 38.84
N LEU A 9 -47.04 4.14 39.45
CA LEU A 9 -45.87 4.87 38.97
C LEU A 9 -45.29 4.12 37.76
N LEU A 10 -45.65 4.62 36.58
CA LEU A 10 -45.16 4.22 35.27
C LEU A 10 -43.61 4.33 35.21
N LEU A 11 -42.97 3.25 34.76
CA LEU A 11 -41.56 3.26 34.31
C LEU A 11 -41.39 4.28 33.17
N LEU A 12 -40.53 5.28 33.36
CA LEU A 12 -39.96 6.09 32.28
C LEU A 12 -38.58 5.52 31.93
N ALA A 13 -38.56 4.53 31.03
CA ALA A 13 -37.35 4.14 30.33
C ALA A 13 -37.08 5.17 29.21
N ALA A 14 -36.13 6.07 29.45
CA ALA A 14 -35.68 7.03 28.42
C ALA A 14 -34.88 6.28 27.34
N PRO A 15 -35.24 6.37 26.04
CA PRO A 15 -34.40 5.86 24.98
C PRO A 15 -33.21 6.81 24.82
N ALA A 16 -32.01 6.36 25.18
CA ALA A 16 -30.78 7.06 24.83
C ALA A 16 -30.65 7.07 23.29
N PRO A 17 -30.43 8.22 22.65
CA PRO A 17 -30.17 8.24 21.22
C PRO A 17 -28.83 7.55 20.98
N LEU A 18 -28.87 6.37 20.35
CA LEU A 18 -27.69 5.79 19.70
C LEU A 18 -27.23 6.84 18.67
N ALA A 19 -26.17 7.58 19.00
CA ALA A 19 -25.48 8.39 18.02
C ALA A 19 -25.05 7.44 16.90
N ALA A 20 -25.69 7.57 15.73
CA ALA A 20 -25.27 6.87 14.54
C ALA A 20 -23.83 7.32 14.28
N GLN A 21 -22.87 6.45 14.57
CA GLN A 21 -21.51 6.63 14.12
C GLN A 21 -21.52 6.45 12.61
N GLY A 22 -21.90 7.51 11.88
CA GLY A 22 -21.74 7.57 10.45
C GLY A 22 -20.26 7.33 10.16
N SER A 23 -19.95 6.28 9.40
CA SER A 23 -18.64 6.07 8.83
C SER A 23 -18.20 7.39 8.21
N LYS A 24 -17.14 8.02 8.74
CA LYS A 24 -16.57 9.23 8.13
C LYS A 24 -16.17 8.85 6.71
N LYS A 25 -16.96 9.26 5.72
CA LYS A 25 -16.70 8.95 4.31
C LYS A 25 -15.35 9.55 3.94
N TYR A 26 -14.51 8.77 3.27
CA TYR A 26 -13.21 9.24 2.82
C TYR A 26 -13.39 10.43 1.85
N ALA A 27 -12.76 11.55 2.17
CA ALA A 27 -12.84 12.80 1.39
C ALA A 27 -11.51 13.19 0.74
N GLY A 28 -10.48 12.36 0.86
CA GLY A 28 -9.17 12.62 0.28
C GLY A 28 -9.10 12.34 -1.23
N PRO A 29 -7.93 12.56 -1.84
CA PRO A 29 -7.73 12.33 -3.26
C PRO A 29 -7.88 10.85 -3.60
N ARG A 30 -8.22 10.54 -4.86
CA ARG A 30 -8.44 9.18 -5.34
C ARG A 30 -7.60 8.89 -6.59
N PRO A 31 -6.96 7.71 -6.67
CA PRO A 31 -6.33 7.23 -7.90
C PRO A 31 -7.30 7.27 -9.09
N GLU A 32 -6.83 7.77 -10.24
CA GLU A 32 -7.61 7.76 -11.47
C GLU A 32 -7.73 6.35 -12.05
N LYS A 33 -6.64 5.56 -11.97
CA LYS A 33 -6.55 4.19 -12.45
C LYS A 33 -6.66 3.19 -11.31
N ALA A 34 -7.31 2.07 -11.57
CA ALA A 34 -7.27 0.91 -10.70
C ALA A 34 -5.99 0.09 -10.93
N ASP A 35 -5.60 -0.71 -9.94
CA ASP A 35 -4.46 -1.63 -9.96
C ASP A 35 -3.10 -0.95 -10.24
N VAL A 36 -2.98 0.34 -9.91
CA VAL A 36 -1.73 1.11 -9.97
C VAL A 36 -1.59 1.93 -8.67
N PRO A 37 -0.47 1.81 -7.93
CA PRO A 37 -0.22 2.67 -6.78
C PRO A 37 0.05 4.11 -7.21
N TYR A 38 -0.49 5.07 -6.46
CA TYR A 38 -0.19 6.49 -6.61
C TYR A 38 0.51 6.99 -5.37
N LEU A 39 1.70 7.56 -5.52
CA LEU A 39 2.40 8.27 -4.46
C LEU A 39 1.56 9.49 -4.03
N LEU A 40 1.21 9.55 -2.75
CA LEU A 40 0.59 10.70 -2.14
C LEU A 40 1.67 11.71 -1.75
N HIS A 41 1.80 12.76 -2.55
CA HIS A 41 2.72 13.86 -2.29
C HIS A 41 1.92 15.13 -1.95
N ALA A 42 1.89 15.48 -0.67
CA ALA A 42 1.01 16.50 -0.10
C ALA A 42 -0.48 16.22 -0.42
N SER A 43 -1.07 16.94 -1.38
CA SER A 43 -2.46 16.75 -1.83
C SER A 43 -2.56 16.22 -3.25
N LYS A 44 -1.43 15.88 -3.87
CA LYS A 44 -1.36 15.37 -5.24
C LYS A 44 -1.11 13.87 -5.24
N LEU A 45 -1.63 13.22 -6.25
CA LEU A 45 -1.36 11.82 -6.54
C LEU A 45 -0.47 11.74 -7.77
N ILE A 46 0.66 11.07 -7.62
CA ILE A 46 1.61 10.83 -8.71
C ILE A 46 1.57 9.34 -8.99
N GLU A 47 1.14 8.97 -10.20
CA GLU A 47 1.14 7.56 -10.63
C GLU A 47 2.56 7.02 -10.58
N LEU A 48 2.76 5.86 -9.96
CA LEU A 48 4.07 5.22 -9.96
C LEU A 48 4.47 4.77 -11.38
N GLU A 49 5.78 4.70 -11.63
CA GLU A 49 6.29 4.24 -12.92
C GLU A 49 5.96 2.75 -13.09
N LYS A 50 4.96 2.45 -13.91
CA LYS A 50 4.56 1.08 -14.20
C LYS A 50 5.49 0.46 -15.24
N SER A 51 6.01 -0.73 -14.95
CA SER A 51 6.79 -1.54 -15.89
C SER A 51 6.58 -3.03 -15.62
N THR A 52 7.15 -3.88 -16.47
CA THR A 52 7.23 -5.34 -16.26
C THR A 52 8.71 -5.72 -16.28
N ALA A 53 9.19 -6.33 -15.21
CA ALA A 53 10.59 -6.72 -15.10
C ALA A 53 10.91 -7.90 -16.02
N ALA A 54 12.02 -7.79 -16.75
CA ALA A 54 12.59 -8.89 -17.52
C ALA A 54 13.23 -9.90 -16.56
N GLU A 55 12.83 -11.16 -16.65
CA GLU A 55 13.28 -12.25 -15.78
C GLU A 55 14.37 -13.09 -16.48
N SER A 56 15.49 -13.29 -15.81
CA SER A 56 16.59 -14.15 -16.24
C SER A 56 16.93 -15.14 -15.14
N LYS A 57 16.84 -16.44 -15.44
CA LYS A 57 17.15 -17.52 -14.49
C LYS A 57 18.53 -18.09 -14.77
N THR A 58 19.31 -18.29 -13.73
CA THR A 58 20.57 -19.03 -13.75
C THR A 58 20.54 -20.12 -12.68
N LYS A 59 21.62 -20.90 -12.56
CA LYS A 59 21.73 -21.88 -11.48
C LYS A 59 21.83 -21.19 -10.12
N GLU A 60 22.44 -20.01 -10.09
CA GLU A 60 22.74 -19.25 -8.89
C GLU A 60 21.53 -18.46 -8.36
N GLY A 61 20.52 -18.22 -9.20
CA GLY A 61 19.35 -17.43 -8.82
C GLY A 61 18.53 -16.89 -9.99
N THR A 62 17.68 -15.91 -9.71
CA THR A 62 16.82 -15.22 -10.68
C THR A 62 17.06 -13.72 -10.61
N LEU A 63 17.43 -13.11 -11.74
CA LEU A 63 17.62 -11.68 -11.90
C LEU A 63 16.39 -11.07 -12.57
N TYR A 64 15.81 -10.06 -11.94
CA TYR A 64 14.77 -9.21 -12.49
C TYR A 64 15.37 -7.87 -12.89
N THR A 65 15.09 -7.42 -14.11
CA THR A 65 15.66 -6.17 -14.67
C THR A 65 14.56 -5.26 -15.15
N VAL A 66 14.63 -3.99 -14.75
CA VAL A 66 13.79 -2.90 -15.23
C VAL A 66 14.71 -1.88 -15.90
N SER A 67 14.39 -1.51 -17.14
CA SER A 67 15.19 -0.54 -17.89
C SER A 67 15.18 0.85 -17.23
N GLY A 68 16.25 1.60 -17.43
CA GLY A 68 16.42 2.92 -16.84
C GLY A 68 17.09 2.84 -15.46
N ALA A 69 18.01 3.78 -15.23
CA ALA A 69 18.78 3.87 -13.99
C ALA A 69 18.00 4.49 -12.84
N GLU A 70 16.97 5.28 -13.15
CA GLU A 70 16.23 6.08 -12.19
C GLU A 70 14.75 6.14 -12.57
N SER A 71 13.88 6.05 -11.57
CA SER A 71 12.46 6.35 -11.74
C SER A 71 12.22 7.85 -11.96
N PRO A 72 11.29 8.24 -12.86
CA PRO A 72 10.85 9.63 -12.98
C PRO A 72 9.97 10.07 -11.79
N VAL A 73 9.42 9.12 -11.03
CA VAL A 73 8.60 9.36 -9.84
C VAL A 73 9.50 9.36 -8.61
N LYS A 74 9.61 10.51 -7.96
CA LYS A 74 10.54 10.74 -6.85
C LYS A 74 9.83 11.29 -5.62
N THR A 75 10.34 10.97 -4.44
CA THR A 75 9.84 11.50 -3.17
C THR A 75 10.98 11.79 -2.21
N PRO A 76 10.99 12.96 -1.53
CA PRO A 76 11.94 13.25 -0.45
C PRO A 76 11.40 12.81 0.92
N VAL A 77 10.44 11.88 0.93
CA VAL A 77 9.75 11.41 2.13
C VAL A 77 10.19 9.97 2.37
N PRO A 78 10.98 9.70 3.42
CA PRO A 78 11.50 8.37 3.72
C PRO A 78 10.42 7.33 4.01
N GLU A 79 9.25 7.74 4.48
CA GLU A 79 8.10 6.85 4.75
C GLU A 79 6.95 7.20 3.80
N PRO A 80 7.05 6.88 2.49
CA PRO A 80 6.06 7.29 1.52
C PRO A 80 4.73 6.57 1.73
N ILE A 81 3.67 7.27 1.32
CA ILE A 81 2.30 6.77 1.38
C ILE A 81 1.78 6.63 -0.04
N PHE A 82 1.18 5.49 -0.34
CA PHE A 82 0.53 5.23 -1.62
C PHE A 82 -0.97 5.08 -1.44
N LEU A 83 -1.74 5.62 -2.37
CA LEU A 83 -3.15 5.27 -2.52
C LEU A 83 -3.31 4.26 -3.64
N PHE A 84 -4.11 3.25 -3.38
CA PHE A 84 -4.32 2.13 -4.28
C PHE A 84 -5.81 1.83 -4.42
N LYS A 85 -6.32 2.00 -5.64
CA LYS A 85 -7.68 1.58 -6.00
C LYS A 85 -7.60 0.14 -6.52
N ALA A 86 -8.11 -0.82 -5.76
CA ALA A 86 -8.04 -2.23 -6.13
C ALA A 86 -9.20 -2.61 -7.05
N ASP A 87 -8.90 -3.40 -8.08
CA ASP A 87 -9.89 -4.09 -8.92
C ASP A 87 -9.51 -5.58 -9.04
N ARG A 88 -8.33 -5.87 -9.58
CA ARG A 88 -7.84 -7.25 -9.77
C ARG A 88 -6.70 -7.61 -8.83
N LEU A 89 -5.88 -6.64 -8.44
CA LEU A 89 -4.72 -6.88 -7.59
C LEU A 89 -5.11 -6.81 -6.11
N ASN A 90 -4.64 -7.77 -5.32
CA ASN A 90 -4.81 -7.75 -3.88
C ASN A 90 -3.74 -6.81 -3.25
N PRO A 91 -4.14 -5.71 -2.59
CA PRO A 91 -3.21 -4.76 -1.99
C PRO A 91 -2.34 -5.38 -0.87
N ASP A 92 -2.86 -6.36 -0.13
CA ASP A 92 -2.10 -7.08 0.92
C ASP A 92 -0.98 -7.96 0.36
N ARG A 93 -0.97 -8.19 -0.95
CA ARG A 93 0.06 -8.97 -1.66
C ARG A 93 1.03 -8.09 -2.44
N LEU A 94 1.01 -6.78 -2.23
CA LEU A 94 2.06 -5.89 -2.71
C LEU A 94 3.27 -6.02 -1.80
N THR A 95 4.45 -6.24 -2.39
CA THR A 95 5.71 -6.27 -1.66
C THR A 95 6.63 -5.18 -2.17
N LEU A 96 7.22 -4.41 -1.26
CA LEU A 96 8.20 -3.38 -1.57
C LEU A 96 9.61 -3.98 -1.53
N TYR A 97 10.41 -3.69 -2.56
CA TYR A 97 11.82 -4.05 -2.60
C TYR A 97 12.67 -2.84 -2.95
N ARG A 98 13.85 -2.74 -2.35
CA ARG A 98 14.93 -1.90 -2.85
C ARG A 98 15.55 -2.56 -4.08
N MET A 99 15.77 -1.79 -5.11
CA MET A 99 16.45 -2.20 -6.34
C MET A 99 17.89 -1.71 -6.35
N THR A 100 18.76 -2.43 -7.04
CA THR A 100 20.14 -2.00 -7.28
C THR A 100 20.30 -1.50 -8.71
N VAL A 101 20.87 -0.32 -8.90
CA VAL A 101 21.19 0.21 -10.22
C VAL A 101 22.49 -0.41 -10.74
N ARG A 102 22.47 -1.07 -11.90
CA ARG A 102 23.64 -1.66 -12.56
C ARG A 102 23.54 -1.49 -14.06
N GLY A 103 24.60 -1.01 -14.70
CA GLY A 103 24.66 -0.89 -16.16
C GLY A 103 23.51 -0.08 -16.77
N GLY A 104 23.03 0.96 -16.05
CA GLY A 104 21.92 1.80 -16.50
C GLY A 104 20.52 1.18 -16.33
N SER A 105 20.40 0.08 -15.59
CA SER A 105 19.12 -0.60 -15.30
C SER A 105 18.95 -0.82 -13.80
N ARG A 106 17.70 -0.90 -13.34
CA ARG A 106 17.35 -1.26 -11.97
C ARG A 106 17.16 -2.76 -11.88
N THR A 107 17.75 -3.38 -10.88
CA THR A 107 17.84 -4.84 -10.77
C THR A 107 17.45 -5.35 -9.39
N LEU A 108 16.84 -6.53 -9.37
CA LEU A 108 16.47 -7.26 -8.17
C LEU A 108 16.89 -8.73 -8.36
N TYR A 109 17.84 -9.21 -7.57
CA TYR A 109 18.39 -10.54 -7.70
C TYR A 109 17.98 -11.43 -6.54
N PHE A 110 17.23 -12.50 -6.80
CA PHE A 110 16.90 -13.51 -5.81
C PHE A 110 17.83 -14.71 -5.97
N PRO A 111 18.69 -15.02 -4.97
CA PRO A 111 19.55 -16.20 -5.05
C PRO A 111 18.74 -17.50 -5.06
N GLU A 112 19.36 -18.58 -5.53
CA GLU A 112 18.81 -19.93 -5.47
C GLU A 112 18.37 -20.30 -4.04
N GLY A 113 17.17 -20.89 -3.91
CA GLY A 113 16.49 -21.05 -2.62
C GLY A 113 15.57 -19.88 -2.24
N GLY A 114 15.51 -18.83 -3.07
CA GLY A 114 14.44 -17.84 -3.10
C GLY A 114 14.53 -16.72 -2.05
N ARG A 115 13.38 -16.07 -1.80
CA ARG A 115 13.23 -14.80 -1.06
C ARG A 115 13.67 -14.82 0.41
N ARG A 116 13.90 -16.00 0.99
CA ARG A 116 14.15 -16.18 2.43
C ARG A 116 15.63 -16.37 2.79
N ARG A 117 16.53 -16.28 1.81
CA ARG A 117 17.98 -16.37 2.05
C ARG A 117 18.48 -15.07 2.68
N LYS A 118 19.45 -15.19 3.59
CA LYS A 118 20.10 -14.04 4.26
C LYS A 118 20.65 -13.02 3.26
N ASP A 119 21.10 -13.50 2.10
CA ASP A 119 21.75 -12.71 1.05
C ASP A 119 20.79 -12.29 -0.07
N GLY A 120 19.50 -12.64 0.03
CA GLY A 120 18.46 -12.20 -0.90
C GLY A 120 17.94 -10.80 -0.55
N PRO A 121 17.24 -10.15 -1.49
CA PRO A 121 16.65 -8.84 -1.25
C PRO A 121 15.57 -8.98 -0.18
N ARG A 122 15.70 -8.14 0.85
CA ARG A 122 14.74 -8.12 1.95
C ARG A 122 13.55 -7.27 1.53
N PRO A 123 12.32 -7.80 1.67
CA PRO A 123 11.14 -6.97 1.49
C PRO A 123 11.11 -5.90 2.58
N VAL A 124 10.81 -4.66 2.18
CA VAL A 124 10.49 -3.57 3.11
C VAL A 124 9.04 -3.75 3.54
N PHE A 125 8.78 -3.63 4.84
CA PHE A 125 7.45 -3.85 5.36
C PHE A 125 6.51 -2.67 5.01
N VAL A 126 5.30 -3.00 4.56
CA VAL A 126 4.24 -2.04 4.27
C VAL A 126 3.00 -2.35 5.09
N LEU A 127 2.31 -1.32 5.57
CA LEU A 127 1.01 -1.40 6.21
C LEU A 127 -0.08 -1.09 5.19
N VAL A 128 -1.06 -1.98 5.08
CA VAL A 128 -2.23 -1.80 4.20
C VAL A 128 -3.45 -1.49 5.05
N THR A 129 -4.08 -0.34 4.82
CA THR A 129 -5.29 0.11 5.51
C THR A 129 -6.40 0.38 4.50
N MET A 130 -7.56 -0.25 4.64
CA MET A 130 -8.74 0.05 3.82
C MET A 130 -9.35 1.40 4.26
N LEU A 131 -9.47 2.34 3.33
CA LEU A 131 -10.04 3.68 3.56
C LEU A 131 -11.54 3.73 3.26
N GLU A 132 -11.93 3.08 2.16
CA GLU A 132 -13.30 2.81 1.74
C GLU A 132 -13.29 1.51 0.92
N PRO A 133 -14.44 0.86 0.64
CA PRO A 133 -14.46 -0.35 -0.19
C PRO A 133 -13.74 -0.13 -1.53
N GLY A 134 -12.69 -0.90 -1.79
CA GLY A 134 -11.90 -0.81 -3.02
C GLY A 134 -10.80 0.26 -3.02
N LEU A 135 -10.66 1.06 -1.96
CA LEU A 135 -9.59 2.07 -1.83
C LEU A 135 -8.75 1.81 -0.59
N TYR A 136 -7.45 1.71 -0.80
CA TYR A 136 -6.48 1.33 0.21
C TYR A 136 -5.38 2.37 0.32
N ARG A 137 -4.89 2.54 1.55
CA ARG A 137 -3.64 3.20 1.88
C ARG A 137 -2.57 2.13 2.05
N VAL A 138 -1.45 2.29 1.36
CA VAL A 138 -0.27 1.43 1.50
C VAL A 138 0.84 2.32 2.03
N GLU A 139 1.29 2.08 3.25
CA GLU A 139 2.24 2.94 3.97
C GLU A 139 3.53 2.15 4.18
N VAL A 140 4.67 2.75 3.86
CA VAL A 140 5.95 2.16 4.24
C VAL A 140 6.12 2.31 5.74
N ASN A 141 6.42 1.21 6.45
CA ASN A 141 6.43 1.16 7.92
C ASN A 141 7.82 1.48 8.52
N GLU A 142 8.82 1.69 7.67
CA GLU A 142 10.17 2.02 8.10
C GLU A 142 10.76 3.09 7.16
N PRO A 143 11.61 4.00 7.67
CA PRO A 143 12.29 4.97 6.81
C PRO A 143 13.12 4.26 5.74
N LEU A 144 12.87 4.62 4.49
CA LEU A 144 13.68 4.22 3.35
C LEU A 144 14.99 5.00 3.36
N GLU A 145 16.05 4.34 2.91
CA GLU A 145 17.28 5.02 2.51
C GLU A 145 17.15 5.56 1.07
N ASP A 146 17.94 6.55 0.71
CA ASP A 146 18.04 7.05 -0.66
C ASP A 146 18.26 5.90 -1.66
N GLY A 147 17.49 5.90 -2.75
CA GLY A 147 17.65 4.95 -3.85
C GLY A 147 16.38 4.57 -4.58
N GLU A 148 16.49 3.49 -5.37
CA GLU A 148 15.44 2.99 -6.24
C GLU A 148 14.62 1.88 -5.59
N TYR A 149 13.30 1.95 -5.75
CA TYR A 149 12.37 1.03 -5.13
C TYR A 149 11.29 0.58 -6.10
N CYS A 150 10.72 -0.59 -5.85
CA CYS A 150 9.53 -1.04 -6.56
C CYS A 150 8.53 -1.75 -5.63
N LEU A 151 7.24 -1.45 -5.84
CA LEU A 151 6.15 -2.30 -5.38
C LEU A 151 5.89 -3.36 -6.45
N SER A 152 5.78 -4.62 -6.05
CA SER A 152 5.45 -5.73 -6.95
C SER A 152 4.37 -6.62 -6.35
N PRO A 153 3.30 -6.94 -7.10
CA PRO A 153 2.32 -7.94 -6.68
C PRO A 153 2.95 -9.33 -6.60
N GLU A 154 2.62 -10.08 -5.55
CA GLU A 154 3.13 -11.43 -5.39
C GLU A 154 2.74 -12.34 -6.57
N GLY A 155 3.74 -13.02 -7.15
CA GLY A 155 3.56 -13.91 -8.29
C GLY A 155 3.48 -13.21 -9.64
N SER A 156 3.73 -11.89 -9.70
CA SER A 156 3.83 -11.12 -10.94
C SER A 156 5.26 -10.59 -11.16
N ASN A 157 5.58 -10.29 -12.42
CA ASN A 157 6.76 -9.52 -12.80
C ASN A 157 6.43 -8.03 -13.00
N ASP A 158 5.17 -7.64 -12.81
CA ASP A 158 4.78 -6.24 -12.81
C ASP A 158 5.41 -5.52 -11.62
N VAL A 159 5.88 -4.30 -11.90
CA VAL A 159 6.54 -3.44 -10.95
C VAL A 159 6.00 -2.02 -11.07
N PHE A 160 5.94 -1.34 -9.93
CA PHE A 160 5.58 0.06 -9.81
C PHE A 160 6.75 0.78 -9.11
N CYS A 161 7.55 1.49 -9.89
CA CYS A 161 8.83 2.04 -9.45
C CYS A 161 8.70 3.48 -8.97
N PHE A 162 9.55 3.84 -8.00
CA PHE A 162 9.79 5.19 -7.51
C PHE A 162 11.20 5.30 -6.93
N SER A 163 11.64 6.53 -6.64
CA SER A 163 12.90 6.77 -5.94
C SER A 163 12.73 7.67 -4.72
N GLU A 164 13.58 7.42 -3.72
CA GLU A 164 13.76 8.26 -2.53
C GLU A 164 15.11 8.99 -2.64
N TYR A 165 15.16 10.29 -2.26
CA TYR A 165 16.31 11.18 -2.46
C TYR A 165 16.38 12.36 -1.48
#